data_AF-A0A8H3L189-F1
#
_entry.id   AF-A0A8H3L189-F1
#
_cell.length_a   1.000
_cell.length_b   1.000
_cell.length_c   1.000
_cell.angle_alpha   90.00
_cell.angle_beta   90.00
_cell.angle_gamma   90.00
#
_symmetry.space_group_name_H-M   'P 1'
#
loop_
_entity.id
_entity.type
_entity.pdbx_description
1 polymer ?
#
loop_
_entity_poly.entity_id
_entity_poly.type
_entity_poly.pdbx_seq_one_letter_code
_entity_poly.pdbx_strand_id
1 'polypeptide(L)'
;MKPEEEMDVDGEEEPDTSSKKRSNKDTDVNSSTPKKKAKKPVRREDSPILKKLIKELSAPIPQQTSSGDTISLQTFPNMNIDSVNFCELNDRIIKAEDDNKRTTLELIHSYYYFGKGYRLWFDHYKKTYSDDTSNSLVNDKIREYFPDQDKTSKANLRKRKEKAIKIFKLFDGVGEVNKVNCIKTFSASTILRLGVEDIDYVIAKVLKAG
;
A
#
# COMPACT_ATOMS: atom_id res chain seq x y z
N MET A 1 -27.99 -11.92 68.04
CA MET A 1 -29.18 -12.72 68.33
C MET A 1 -30.23 -12.36 67.27
N LYS A 2 -30.49 -13.28 66.33
CA LYS A 2 -31.72 -13.30 65.52
C LYS A 2 -32.81 -14.04 66.32
N PRO A 3 -34.10 -13.83 66.03
CA PRO A 3 -34.85 -14.67 65.08
C PRO A 3 -35.71 -13.80 64.10
N GLU A 4 -36.03 -14.14 62.83
CA GLU A 4 -36.83 -15.27 62.27
C GLU A 4 -38.24 -15.31 62.91
N GLU A 5 -39.40 -15.40 62.25
CA GLU A 5 -39.95 -15.50 60.88
C GLU A 5 -41.51 -15.36 61.12
N GLU A 6 -42.39 -14.81 60.27
CA GLU A 6 -43.27 -15.55 59.34
C GLU A 6 -44.41 -14.64 58.81
N MET A 7 -44.62 -14.69 57.48
CA MET A 7 -45.88 -14.91 56.70
C MET A 7 -47.12 -14.03 56.97
N ASP A 8 -47.92 -13.54 56.01
CA ASP A 8 -48.55 -14.17 54.82
C ASP A 8 -49.35 -13.04 54.10
N VAL A 9 -49.49 -12.88 52.78
CA VAL A 9 -50.50 -13.49 51.89
C VAL A 9 -50.43 -12.83 50.49
N ASP A 10 -50.25 -13.68 49.47
CA ASP A 10 -50.94 -13.76 48.16
C ASP A 10 -50.74 -12.74 47.01
N GLY A 11 -50.61 -13.32 45.82
CA GLY A 11 -50.42 -12.66 44.54
C GLY A 11 -49.71 -13.55 43.51
N GLU A 12 -50.34 -14.68 43.17
CA GLU A 12 -49.95 -15.58 42.06
C GLU A 12 -49.85 -14.87 40.70
N GLU A 13 -48.82 -15.19 39.89
CA GLU A 13 -48.94 -15.70 38.51
C GLU A 13 -47.54 -15.82 37.84
N GLU A 14 -47.10 -17.05 37.60
CA GLU A 14 -46.15 -17.47 36.56
C GLU A 14 -46.81 -18.63 35.80
N PRO A 15 -46.28 -19.13 34.66
CA PRO A 15 -45.56 -18.50 33.55
C PRO A 15 -46.21 -18.90 32.21
N ASP A 16 -45.78 -18.36 31.05
CA ASP A 16 -46.00 -19.10 29.81
C ASP A 16 -44.89 -19.02 28.77
N THR A 17 -44.46 -20.21 28.39
CA THR A 17 -43.42 -20.54 27.42
C THR A 17 -44.00 -20.52 26.01
N SER A 18 -43.42 -19.77 25.07
CA SER A 18 -43.51 -20.16 23.66
C SER A 18 -42.31 -19.73 22.81
N SER A 19 -41.35 -20.65 22.70
CA SER A 19 -40.41 -20.72 21.59
C SER A 19 -41.16 -21.06 20.29
N LYS A 20 -41.42 -20.07 19.42
CA LYS A 20 -41.99 -20.30 18.09
C LYS A 20 -40.93 -20.25 16.99
N LYS A 21 -40.32 -21.42 16.79
CA LYS A 21 -39.62 -21.91 15.61
C LYS A 21 -40.40 -21.56 14.33
N ARG A 22 -39.91 -20.63 13.49
CA ARG A 22 -40.43 -20.46 12.13
C ARG A 22 -39.77 -21.49 11.22
N SER A 23 -40.56 -22.52 10.91
CA SER A 23 -40.34 -23.49 9.86
C SER A 23 -40.22 -22.78 8.51
N ASN A 24 -39.09 -22.92 7.82
CA ASN A 24 -38.93 -22.50 6.44
C ASN A 24 -39.45 -23.63 5.55
N LYS A 25 -40.62 -23.44 4.97
CA LYS A 25 -41.17 -24.30 3.93
C LYS A 25 -40.46 -23.96 2.62
N ASP A 26 -39.88 -24.97 1.98
CA ASP A 26 -39.27 -24.88 0.66
C ASP A 26 -40.20 -24.19 -0.34
N THR A 27 -39.64 -23.24 -1.08
CA THR A 27 -40.16 -22.83 -2.38
C THR A 27 -38.97 -22.55 -3.27
N ASP A 28 -38.79 -23.46 -4.22
CA ASP A 28 -37.85 -23.39 -5.33
C ASP A 28 -38.05 -22.09 -6.11
N VAL A 29 -37.14 -21.14 -5.91
CA VAL A 29 -36.97 -20.00 -6.81
C VAL A 29 -35.53 -20.04 -7.30
N ASN A 30 -35.41 -20.69 -8.44
CA ASN A 30 -34.29 -20.67 -9.35
C ASN A 30 -33.74 -19.24 -9.52
N SER A 31 -32.74 -18.88 -8.71
CA SER A 31 -31.90 -17.71 -8.93
C SER A 31 -30.47 -18.20 -9.07
N SER A 32 -30.14 -18.58 -10.30
CA SER A 32 -28.78 -18.78 -10.79
C SER A 32 -28.04 -17.45 -10.75
N THR A 33 -27.68 -17.00 -9.54
CA THR A 33 -26.64 -16.01 -9.36
C THR A 33 -25.36 -16.60 -9.94
N PRO A 34 -24.66 -15.90 -10.87
CA PRO A 34 -23.39 -16.40 -11.37
C PRO A 34 -22.43 -16.43 -10.19
N LYS A 35 -22.17 -17.62 -9.64
CA LYS A 35 -21.04 -17.84 -8.74
C LYS A 35 -19.82 -17.30 -9.48
N LYS A 36 -19.30 -16.14 -9.05
CA LYS A 36 -18.00 -15.64 -9.51
C LYS A 36 -17.03 -16.81 -9.30
N LYS A 37 -16.68 -17.51 -10.38
CA LYS A 37 -15.64 -18.53 -10.34
C LYS A 37 -14.41 -17.84 -9.80
N ALA A 38 -13.98 -18.22 -8.60
CA ALA A 38 -12.73 -17.76 -8.05
C ALA A 38 -11.67 -18.02 -9.11
N LYS A 39 -10.98 -16.97 -9.57
CA LYS A 39 -9.85 -17.14 -10.49
C LYS A 39 -8.88 -18.09 -9.79
N LYS A 40 -8.52 -19.19 -10.45
CA LYS A 40 -7.47 -20.09 -9.96
C LYS A 40 -6.24 -19.24 -9.59
N PRO A 41 -5.57 -19.51 -8.46
CA PRO A 41 -4.36 -18.79 -8.11
C PRO A 41 -3.35 -18.98 -9.24
N VAL A 42 -2.97 -17.87 -9.88
CA VAL A 42 -1.91 -17.85 -10.88
C VAL A 42 -0.60 -18.07 -10.12
N ARG A 43 0.24 -19.00 -10.59
CA ARG A 43 1.55 -19.23 -9.99
C ARG A 43 2.41 -17.98 -10.14
N ARG A 44 3.28 -17.68 -9.17
CA ARG A 44 4.11 -16.45 -9.20
C ARG A 44 5.01 -16.42 -10.44
N GLU A 45 5.46 -17.59 -10.87
CA GLU A 45 6.25 -17.81 -12.08
C GLU A 45 5.50 -17.47 -13.37
N ASP A 46 4.16 -17.43 -13.34
CA ASP A 46 3.31 -17.13 -14.50
C ASP A 46 2.78 -15.69 -14.46
N SER A 47 2.99 -14.96 -13.36
CA SER A 47 2.51 -13.59 -13.21
C SER A 47 3.24 -12.63 -14.16
N PRO A 48 2.55 -12.00 -15.12
CA PRO A 48 3.19 -11.05 -16.04
C PRO A 48 3.71 -9.81 -15.30
N ILE A 49 3.06 -9.43 -14.20
CA ILE A 49 3.46 -8.30 -13.36
C ILE A 49 4.81 -8.59 -12.70
N LEU A 50 4.95 -9.78 -12.09
CA LEU A 50 6.20 -10.15 -11.40
C LEU A 50 7.35 -10.34 -12.40
N LYS A 51 7.09 -10.99 -13.55
CA LYS A 51 8.09 -11.12 -14.63
C LYS A 51 8.60 -9.76 -15.10
N LYS A 52 7.69 -8.80 -15.31
CA LYS A 52 8.06 -7.47 -15.76
C LYS A 52 8.86 -6.70 -14.70
N LEU A 53 8.47 -6.79 -13.44
CA LEU A 53 9.20 -6.15 -12.35
C LEU A 53 10.61 -6.73 -12.18
N ILE A 54 10.73 -8.07 -12.22
CA ILE A 54 12.04 -8.76 -12.17
C ILE A 54 12.90 -8.32 -13.35
N LYS A 55 12.33 -8.25 -14.56
CA LYS A 55 13.05 -7.79 -15.77
C LYS A 55 13.57 -6.36 -15.61
N GLU A 56 12.74 -5.44 -15.12
CA GLU A 56 13.16 -4.05 -14.86
C GLU A 56 14.27 -4.00 -13.81
N LEU A 57 14.13 -4.68 -12.66
CA LEU A 57 15.12 -4.66 -11.58
C LEU A 57 16.43 -5.39 -11.89
N SER A 58 16.41 -6.34 -12.83
CA SER A 58 17.60 -7.06 -13.30
C SER A 58 18.34 -6.32 -14.42
N ALA A 59 17.76 -5.24 -14.96
CA ALA A 59 18.44 -4.44 -15.97
C ALA A 59 19.66 -3.71 -15.38
N PRO A 60 20.66 -3.35 -16.22
CA PRO A 60 21.73 -2.45 -15.83
C PRO A 60 21.16 -1.14 -15.30
N ILE A 61 21.76 -0.60 -14.24
CA ILE A 61 21.37 0.68 -13.66
C ILE A 61 21.64 1.76 -14.71
N PRO A 62 20.62 2.54 -15.13
CA PRO A 62 20.84 3.62 -16.07
C PRO A 62 21.81 4.66 -15.48
N GLN A 63 22.76 5.13 -16.29
CA GLN A 63 23.54 6.31 -15.92
C GLN A 63 22.60 7.51 -15.89
N GLN A 64 22.36 8.06 -14.71
CA GLN A 64 21.55 9.27 -14.59
C GLN A 64 22.35 10.46 -15.14
N THR A 65 21.88 11.04 -16.24
CA THR A 65 22.19 12.43 -16.57
C THR A 65 21.31 13.28 -15.66
N SER A 66 21.84 13.68 -14.51
CA SER A 66 21.18 14.65 -13.64
C SER A 66 21.08 15.98 -14.39
N SER A 67 19.97 16.22 -15.07
CA SER A 67 19.55 17.58 -15.40
C SER A 67 18.79 18.07 -14.18
N GLY A 68 19.43 18.89 -13.36
CA GLY A 68 18.89 19.48 -12.14
C GLY A 68 17.75 20.49 -12.38
N ASP A 69 17.00 20.31 -13.46
CA ASP A 69 15.93 21.22 -13.86
C ASP A 69 14.68 20.95 -13.02
N THR A 70 14.25 21.98 -12.31
CA THR A 70 12.98 21.97 -11.58
C THR A 70 11.82 21.79 -12.57
N ILE A 71 10.88 20.90 -12.25
CA ILE A 71 9.66 20.72 -13.04
C ILE A 71 8.84 22.02 -12.96
N SER A 72 8.75 22.73 -14.08
CA SER A 72 7.96 23.96 -14.20
C SER A 72 6.66 23.68 -14.94
N LEU A 73 5.53 24.08 -14.35
CA LEU A 73 4.23 24.05 -15.02
C LEU A 73 4.23 25.09 -16.14
N GLN A 74 4.21 24.62 -17.38
CA GLN A 74 4.09 25.51 -18.53
C GLN A 74 2.65 26.01 -18.68
N THR A 75 2.51 27.32 -18.86
CA THR A 75 1.25 27.94 -19.28
C THR A 75 1.01 27.67 -20.76
N PHE A 76 -0.23 27.27 -21.11
CA PHE A 76 -0.64 27.07 -22.49
C PHE A 76 -1.17 28.39 -23.07
N PRO A 77 -0.58 28.92 -24.16
CA PRO A 77 -1.16 30.05 -24.86
C PRO A 77 -2.46 29.65 -25.56
N ASN A 78 -3.34 30.62 -25.79
CA ASN A 78 -4.52 30.41 -26.63
C ASN A 78 -4.07 30.14 -28.07
N MET A 79 -4.39 28.97 -28.63
CA MET A 79 -3.92 28.55 -29.96
C MET A 79 -4.91 28.96 -31.06
N ASN A 80 -4.39 29.55 -32.14
CA ASN A 80 -5.07 29.69 -33.44
C ASN A 80 -4.31 28.88 -34.51
N ILE A 81 -4.96 28.51 -35.61
CA ILE A 81 -4.43 27.76 -36.75
C ILE A 81 -3.05 28.28 -37.18
N ASP A 82 -2.87 29.60 -37.27
CA ASP A 82 -1.62 30.23 -37.74
C ASP A 82 -0.45 30.13 -36.73
N SER A 83 -0.74 29.73 -35.48
CA SER A 83 0.24 29.62 -34.39
C SER A 83 0.52 28.18 -33.95
N VAL A 84 -0.17 27.19 -34.53
CA VAL A 84 0.03 25.78 -34.18
C VAL A 84 1.33 25.27 -34.77
N ASN A 85 2.28 24.94 -33.91
CA ASN A 85 3.50 24.24 -34.27
C ASN A 85 3.51 22.83 -33.67
N PHE A 86 3.22 21.82 -34.50
CA PHE A 86 3.16 20.42 -34.04
C PHE A 86 4.50 19.88 -33.53
N CYS A 87 5.64 20.38 -34.04
CA CYS A 87 6.95 19.97 -33.53
C CYS A 87 7.13 20.45 -32.08
N GLU A 88 6.83 21.73 -31.80
CA GLU A 88 6.88 22.26 -30.43
C GLU A 88 5.90 21.56 -29.49
N LEU A 89 4.69 21.24 -29.97
CA LEU A 89 3.71 20.49 -29.18
C LEU A 89 4.20 19.08 -28.85
N ASN A 90 4.84 18.40 -29.81
CA ASN A 90 5.42 17.08 -29.61
C ASN A 90 6.61 17.13 -28.63
N ASP A 91 7.50 18.10 -28.77
CA ASP A 91 8.64 18.27 -27.85
C ASP A 91 8.18 18.54 -26.41
N ARG A 92 7.08 19.29 -26.24
CA ARG A 92 6.44 19.48 -24.94
C ARG A 92 5.87 18.19 -24.36
N ILE A 93 5.28 17.32 -25.18
CA ILE A 93 4.80 16.00 -24.74
C ILE A 93 5.98 15.16 -24.26
N ILE A 94 7.05 15.06 -25.05
CA ILE A 94 8.27 14.31 -24.68
C ILE A 94 8.82 14.80 -23.34
N LYS A 95 8.93 16.13 -23.17
CA LYS A 95 9.38 16.73 -21.91
C LYS A 95 8.45 16.37 -20.74
N ALA A 96 7.13 16.49 -20.91
CA ALA A 96 6.17 16.17 -19.86
C ALA A 96 6.20 14.68 -19.48
N GLU A 97 6.41 13.78 -20.44
CA GLU A 97 6.59 12.35 -20.18
C GLU A 97 7.85 12.08 -19.35
N ASP A 98 8.95 12.75 -19.66
CA ASP A 98 10.21 12.63 -18.91
C ASP A 98 10.11 13.23 -17.50
N ASP A 99 9.45 14.38 -17.35
CA ASP A 99 9.16 14.98 -16.04
C ASP A 99 8.27 14.07 -15.18
N ASN A 100 7.28 13.39 -15.80
CA ASN A 100 6.43 12.42 -15.10
C ASN A 100 7.21 11.17 -14.67
N LYS A 101 8.14 10.67 -15.50
CA LYS A 101 9.06 9.58 -15.11
C LYS A 101 9.92 9.99 -13.92
N ARG A 102 10.52 11.19 -13.96
CA ARG A 102 11.33 11.74 -12.87
C ARG A 102 10.52 11.86 -11.58
N THR A 103 9.35 12.46 -11.64
CA THR A 103 8.42 12.58 -10.49
C THR A 103 8.07 11.22 -9.89
N THR A 104 7.85 10.21 -10.74
CA THR A 104 7.55 8.84 -10.29
C THR A 104 8.73 8.24 -9.52
N LEU A 105 9.95 8.41 -10.02
CA LEU A 105 11.17 7.92 -9.36
C LEU A 105 11.44 8.67 -8.04
N GLU A 106 11.33 9.99 -8.03
CA GLU A 106 11.46 10.83 -6.82
C GLU A 106 10.46 10.42 -5.74
N LEU A 107 9.22 10.11 -6.13
CA LEU A 107 8.21 9.61 -5.20
C LEU A 107 8.62 8.24 -4.63
N ILE A 108 9.16 7.32 -5.44
CA ILE A 108 9.65 6.02 -4.97
C ILE A 108 10.85 6.21 -4.03
N HIS A 109 11.81 7.07 -4.35
CA HIS A 109 12.93 7.43 -3.46
C HIS A 109 12.44 7.97 -2.11
N SER A 110 11.45 8.86 -2.13
CA SER A 110 10.87 9.43 -0.91
C SER A 110 10.26 8.35 -0.01
N TYR A 111 9.52 7.40 -0.59
CA TYR A 111 9.00 6.24 0.15
C TYR A 111 10.12 5.32 0.66
N TYR A 112 11.16 5.09 -0.14
CA TYR A 112 12.31 4.27 0.26
C TYR A 112 13.00 4.86 1.49
N TYR A 113 13.35 6.14 1.48
CA TYR A 113 14.02 6.79 2.60
C TYR A 113 13.13 6.90 3.84
N PHE A 114 11.82 7.13 3.67
CA PHE A 114 10.88 7.05 4.78
C PHE A 114 10.90 5.65 5.42
N GLY A 115 10.88 4.60 4.60
CA GLY A 115 10.93 3.21 5.08
C GLY A 115 12.27 2.85 5.73
N LYS A 116 13.38 3.34 5.19
CA LYS A 116 14.72 3.20 5.79
C LYS A 116 14.79 3.88 7.16
N GLY A 117 14.26 5.10 7.27
CA GLY A 117 14.15 5.83 8.53
C GLY A 117 13.31 5.08 9.57
N TYR A 118 12.15 4.53 9.16
CA TYR A 118 11.35 3.66 10.01
C TYR A 118 12.16 2.46 10.50
N ARG A 119 12.91 1.79 9.61
CA ARG A 119 13.68 0.61 9.97
C ARG A 119 14.81 0.91 10.96
N LEU A 120 15.52 2.03 10.79
CA LEU A 120 16.56 2.47 11.72
C LEU A 120 16.03 2.69 13.14
N TRP A 121 14.89 3.37 13.28
CA TRP A 121 14.24 3.55 14.59
C TRP A 121 13.69 2.25 15.16
N PHE A 122 13.12 1.40 14.30
CA PHE A 122 12.62 0.08 14.73
C PHE A 122 13.76 -0.79 15.27
N ASP A 123 14.87 -0.89 14.55
CA ASP A 123 16.03 -1.67 14.95
C ASP A 123 16.72 -1.08 16.20
N HIS A 124 16.63 0.23 16.43
CA HIS A 124 17.03 0.85 17.70
C HIS A 124 16.19 0.30 18.86
N TYR A 125 14.87 0.42 18.79
CA TYR A 125 13.98 0.00 19.89
C TYR A 125 13.99 -1.52 20.11
N LYS A 126 14.12 -2.30 19.02
CA LYS A 126 14.14 -3.77 19.08
C LYS A 126 15.33 -4.34 19.85
N LYS A 127 16.37 -3.55 20.11
CA LYS A 127 17.47 -3.94 21.01
C LYS A 127 17.02 -4.15 22.45
N THR A 128 15.95 -3.47 22.86
CA THR A 128 15.49 -3.41 24.26
C THR A 128 14.05 -3.92 24.42
N TYR A 129 13.22 -3.80 23.39
CA TYR A 129 11.79 -4.07 23.46
C TYR A 129 11.35 -5.16 22.48
N SER A 130 10.16 -5.72 22.71
CA SER A 130 9.51 -6.65 21.77
C SER A 130 9.20 -5.97 20.43
N ASP A 131 8.88 -6.77 19.40
CA ASP A 131 8.52 -6.25 18.08
C ASP A 131 7.30 -5.32 18.13
N ASP A 132 6.27 -5.68 18.91
CA ASP A 132 5.07 -4.87 19.07
C ASP A 132 5.34 -3.53 19.77
N THR A 133 6.10 -3.57 20.87
CA THR A 133 6.47 -2.37 21.62
C THR A 133 7.38 -1.47 20.78
N SER A 134 8.36 -2.04 20.08
CA SER A 134 9.25 -1.32 19.17
C SER A 134 8.46 -0.63 18.06
N ASN A 135 7.53 -1.34 17.42
CA ASN A 135 6.67 -0.75 16.40
C ASN A 135 5.76 0.36 16.97
N SER A 136 5.25 0.23 18.20
CA SER A 136 4.50 1.28 18.87
C SER A 136 5.37 2.53 19.08
N LEU A 137 6.57 2.38 19.62
CA LEU A 137 7.51 3.48 19.87
C LEU A 137 7.91 4.20 18.59
N VAL A 138 8.11 3.48 17.47
CA VAL A 138 8.33 4.14 16.17
C VAL A 138 7.09 4.91 15.72
N ASN A 139 5.88 4.39 15.94
CA ASN A 139 4.66 5.13 15.59
C ASN A 139 4.51 6.41 16.40
N ASP A 140 4.85 6.37 17.68
CA ASP A 140 4.86 7.54 18.55
C ASP A 140 5.92 8.54 18.08
N LYS A 141 7.13 8.05 17.73
CA LYS A 141 8.20 8.89 17.17
C LYS A 141 7.80 9.55 15.86
N ILE A 142 7.13 8.82 14.96
CA ILE A 142 6.58 9.40 13.73
C ILE A 142 5.58 10.50 14.09
N ARG A 143 4.68 10.27 15.05
CA ARG A 143 3.66 11.25 15.46
C ARG A 143 4.25 12.52 16.05
N GLU A 144 5.40 12.47 16.73
CA GLU A 144 6.10 13.68 17.20
C GLU A 144 6.41 14.66 16.07
N TYR A 145 6.72 14.16 14.86
CA TYR A 145 6.98 14.99 13.68
C TYR A 145 5.71 15.34 12.89
N PHE A 146 4.57 14.76 13.25
CA PHE A 146 3.25 15.07 12.69
C PHE A 146 2.24 15.34 13.82
N PRO A 147 2.53 16.26 14.77
CA PRO A 147 1.83 16.28 16.05
C PRO A 147 0.38 16.77 15.94
N ASP A 148 0.06 17.62 14.94
CA ASP A 148 -1.32 18.11 14.72
C ASP A 148 -1.58 18.64 13.28
N GLN A 149 -0.75 18.28 12.29
CA GLN A 149 -0.88 18.84 10.93
C GLN A 149 -1.92 18.11 10.07
N ASP A 150 -3.13 18.67 10.11
CA ASP A 150 -3.99 19.09 9.00
C ASP A 150 -4.12 18.13 7.79
N LYS A 151 -5.35 17.61 7.60
CA LYS A 151 -5.84 16.77 6.48
C LYS A 151 -5.29 15.34 6.37
N THR A 152 -4.15 14.97 6.98
CA THR A 152 -3.67 13.58 6.92
C THR A 152 -4.31 12.75 8.04
N SER A 153 -5.47 12.13 7.76
CA SER A 153 -6.09 11.14 8.67
C SER A 153 -5.05 10.14 9.18
N LYS A 154 -5.13 9.70 10.46
CA LYS A 154 -4.31 8.60 11.01
C LYS A 154 -4.25 7.39 10.07
N ALA A 155 -5.33 7.12 9.34
CA ALA A 155 -5.41 6.09 8.32
C ALA A 155 -4.47 6.34 7.12
N ASN A 156 -4.33 7.58 6.66
CA ASN A 156 -3.44 7.95 5.56
C ASN A 156 -1.97 7.83 5.96
N LEU A 157 -1.61 8.26 7.18
CA LEU A 157 -0.24 8.09 7.70
C LEU A 157 0.11 6.61 7.83
N ARG A 158 -0.81 5.79 8.34
CA ARG A 158 -0.68 4.33 8.38
C ARG A 158 -0.41 3.75 6.98
N LYS A 159 -1.24 4.10 5.98
CA LYS A 159 -1.06 3.66 4.59
C LYS A 159 0.28 4.10 4.01
N ARG A 160 0.71 5.34 4.28
CA ARG A 160 2.00 5.89 3.84
C ARG A 160 3.16 5.11 4.44
N LYS A 161 3.10 4.79 5.73
CA LYS A 161 4.07 3.96 6.44
C LYS A 161 4.14 2.55 5.87
N GLU A 162 3.00 1.87 5.74
CA GLU A 162 2.92 0.51 5.17
C GLU A 162 3.53 0.47 3.76
N LYS A 163 3.23 1.48 2.94
CA LYS A 163 3.81 1.64 1.60
C LYS A 163 5.31 1.88 1.62
N ALA A 164 5.79 2.73 2.52
CA ALA A 164 7.21 3.02 2.69
C ALA A 164 8.00 1.77 3.12
N ILE A 165 7.52 1.04 4.13
CA ILE A 165 8.15 -0.21 4.62
C ILE A 165 8.23 -1.23 3.49
N LYS A 166 7.17 -1.38 2.70
CA LYS A 166 7.13 -2.33 1.58
C LYS A 166 8.11 -1.97 0.46
N ILE A 167 8.16 -0.68 0.08
CA ILE A 167 9.10 -0.17 -0.92
C ILE A 167 10.54 -0.35 -0.43
N PHE A 168 10.82 0.02 0.82
CA PHE A 168 12.13 -0.19 1.43
C PHE A 168 12.54 -1.66 1.38
N LYS A 169 11.70 -2.60 1.86
CA LYS A 169 11.99 -4.04 1.81
C LYS A 169 12.37 -4.52 0.41
N LEU A 170 11.61 -4.10 -0.62
CA LEU A 170 11.87 -4.52 -1.99
C LEU A 170 13.25 -4.04 -2.46
N PHE A 171 13.52 -2.74 -2.38
CA PHE A 171 14.74 -2.16 -2.97
C PHE A 171 15.99 -2.47 -2.16
N ASP A 172 15.90 -2.40 -0.83
CA ASP A 172 16.99 -2.80 0.07
C ASP A 172 17.41 -4.25 -0.19
N GLY A 173 16.43 -5.14 -0.43
CA GLY A 173 16.67 -6.55 -0.74
C GLY A 173 17.29 -6.84 -2.12
N VAL A 174 17.15 -5.97 -3.13
CA VAL A 174 17.67 -6.23 -4.50
C VAL A 174 18.94 -5.48 -4.88
N GLY A 175 19.47 -4.63 -3.98
CA GLY A 175 20.66 -3.81 -4.25
C GLY A 175 20.48 -2.33 -3.94
N GLU A 176 19.82 -2.03 -2.83
CA GLU A 176 19.58 -0.68 -2.28
C GLU A 176 18.87 0.31 -3.23
N VAL A 177 19.02 1.61 -2.94
CA VAL A 177 18.30 2.72 -3.60
C VAL A 177 18.60 2.83 -5.09
N ASN A 178 19.78 2.40 -5.54
CA ASN A 178 20.20 2.54 -6.94
C ASN A 178 19.29 1.75 -7.90
N LYS A 179 18.68 0.66 -7.42
CA LYS A 179 17.75 -0.16 -8.18
C LYS A 179 16.41 0.54 -8.47
N VAL A 180 16.08 1.62 -7.76
CA VAL A 180 14.90 2.43 -8.06
C VAL A 180 14.98 3.01 -9.47
N ASN A 181 16.17 3.40 -9.93
CA ASN A 181 16.37 3.96 -11.28
C ASN A 181 16.12 2.96 -12.41
N CYS A 182 16.03 1.67 -12.10
CA CYS A 182 15.72 0.64 -13.09
C CYS A 182 14.21 0.55 -13.38
N ILE A 183 13.37 1.16 -12.53
CA ILE A 183 11.92 1.17 -12.69
C ILE A 183 11.53 2.11 -13.83
N LYS A 184 10.76 1.58 -14.78
CA LYS A 184 10.23 2.31 -15.93
C LYS A 184 8.70 2.33 -15.94
N THR A 185 8.06 1.26 -15.49
CA THR A 185 6.61 1.11 -15.68
C THR A 185 5.81 0.93 -14.38
N PHE A 186 6.50 0.84 -13.24
CA PHE A 186 5.87 0.65 -11.94
C PHE A 186 5.81 1.97 -11.18
N SER A 187 4.61 2.31 -10.69
CA SER A 187 4.46 3.37 -9.69
C SER A 187 4.58 2.80 -8.28
N ALA A 188 4.89 3.65 -7.31
CA ALA A 188 4.89 3.30 -5.89
C ALA A 188 3.57 2.62 -5.46
N SER A 189 2.43 3.04 -6.01
CA SER A 189 1.12 2.46 -5.72
C SER A 189 0.93 1.07 -6.34
N THR A 190 1.55 0.80 -7.48
CA THR A 190 1.54 -0.53 -8.10
C THR A 190 2.38 -1.52 -7.28
N ILE A 191 3.54 -1.09 -6.80
CA ILE A 191 4.40 -1.88 -5.91
C ILE A 191 3.68 -2.20 -4.59
N LEU A 192 2.89 -1.27 -4.05
CA LEU A 192 2.10 -1.49 -2.83
C LEU A 192 1.15 -2.70 -2.94
N ARG A 193 0.63 -2.99 -4.13
CA ARG A 193 -0.32 -4.08 -4.35
C ARG A 193 0.30 -5.47 -4.33
N LEU A 194 1.63 -5.58 -4.38
CA LEU A 194 2.33 -6.87 -4.33
C LEU A 194 2.20 -7.50 -2.95
N GLY A 195 1.99 -8.82 -2.86
CA GLY A 195 2.04 -9.52 -1.57
C GLY A 195 3.44 -9.47 -0.94
N VAL A 196 3.52 -9.73 0.36
CA VAL A 196 4.83 -9.87 1.04
C VAL A 196 5.64 -11.00 0.38
N GLU A 197 4.99 -12.12 0.10
CA GLU A 197 5.60 -13.27 -0.56
C GLU A 197 5.96 -13.00 -2.03
N ASP A 198 5.23 -12.13 -2.72
CA ASP A 198 5.57 -11.71 -4.07
C ASP A 198 6.84 -10.86 -4.09
N ILE A 199 7.02 -10.02 -3.08
CA ILE A 199 8.24 -9.22 -2.89
C ILE A 199 9.42 -10.14 -2.61
N ASP A 200 9.26 -11.10 -1.70
CA ASP A 200 10.30 -12.08 -1.39
C ASP A 200 10.67 -12.90 -2.63
N TYR A 201 9.69 -13.30 -3.43
CA TYR A 201 9.90 -13.96 -4.72
C TYR A 201 10.69 -13.09 -5.71
N VAL A 202 10.32 -11.81 -5.86
CA VAL A 202 11.03 -10.87 -6.75
C VAL A 202 12.48 -10.68 -6.28
N ILE A 203 12.71 -10.47 -4.98
CA ILE A 203 14.05 -10.32 -4.40
C ILE A 203 14.90 -11.55 -4.73
N ALA A 204 14.39 -12.74 -4.41
CA ALA A 204 15.11 -13.99 -4.64
C ALA A 204 15.44 -14.24 -6.12
N LYS A 205 14.58 -13.79 -7.05
CA LYS A 205 14.80 -13.95 -8.50
C LYS A 205 15.82 -12.96 -9.03
N VAL A 206 15.79 -11.69 -8.58
CA VAL A 206 16.76 -10.68 -8.99
C VAL A 206 18.16 -11.04 -8.48
N LEU A 207 18.28 -11.47 -7.21
CA LEU A 207 19.56 -11.89 -6.63
C LEU A 207 20.16 -13.16 -7.26
N LYS A 208 19.34 -14.01 -7.90
CA LYS A 208 19.81 -15.18 -8.66
C LYS A 208 20.22 -14.85 -10.09
N ALA A 209 19.83 -13.68 -10.60
CA ALA A 209 20.07 -13.27 -11.98
C ALA A 209 21.30 -12.35 -12.14
N GLY A 210 21.79 -11.77 -11.04
CA GLY A 210 23.06 -11.02 -10.99
C GLY A 210 24.19 -11.91 -10.49
#